data_AF-A0A7X7D6R4-F1
#
_entry.id   AF-A0A7X7D6R4-F1
#
_cell.length_a   1.000
_cell.length_b   1.000
_cell.length_c   1.000
_cell.angle_alpha   90.00
_cell.angle_beta   90.00
_cell.angle_gamma   90.00
#
_symmetry.space_group_name_H-M   'P 1'
#
loop_
_entity.id
_entity.type
_entity.pdbx_description
1 polymer ?
#
loop_
_entity_poly.entity_id
_entity_poly.type
_entity_poly.pdbx_seq_one_letter_code
_entity_poly.pdbx_strand_id
1 'polypeptide(L)' 'MTETTKITPDDIEAKFRALTSDVDDRADAAKGTAVTVAAVIAAAVVVGVFLLGRSRGRKKTTVIEVRRF' A
#
# COMPACT_ATOMS: atom_id res chain seq x y z
N MET A 1 46.20 17.90 -13.25
CA MET A 1 46.81 17.13 -12.16
C MET A 1 45.69 16.73 -11.22
N THR A 2 45.30 15.45 -11.19
CA THR A 2 44.35 14.94 -10.19
C THR A 2 45.16 14.62 -8.95
N GLU A 3 45.10 15.48 -7.93
CA GLU A 3 45.63 15.14 -6.62
C GLU A 3 44.81 13.99 -6.06
N THR A 4 45.42 12.80 -5.96
CA THR A 4 44.83 11.70 -5.23
C THR A 4 44.95 12.00 -3.74
N THR A 5 44.00 12.79 -3.22
CA THR A 5 43.84 12.99 -1.78
C THR A 5 43.60 11.64 -1.13
N LYS A 6 44.36 11.35 -0.06
CA LYS A 6 44.24 10.10 0.68
C LYS A 6 42.86 10.03 1.32
N ILE A 7 42.11 8.98 1.01
CA ILE A 7 40.80 8.72 1.62
C ILE A 7 40.98 8.57 3.13
N THR A 8 40.23 9.35 3.90
CA THR A 8 40.21 9.29 5.36
C THR A 8 39.04 8.42 5.85
N PRO A 9 39.08 7.91 7.09
CA PRO A 9 37.93 7.23 7.69
C PRO A 9 36.65 8.07 7.67
N ASP A 10 36.76 9.38 7.88
CA ASP A 10 35.62 10.31 7.87
C ASP A 10 34.94 10.37 6.49
N ASP A 11 35.71 10.29 5.41
CA ASP A 11 35.17 10.24 4.04
C ASP A 11 34.31 8.99 3.82
N ILE A 12 34.73 7.85 4.37
CA ILE A 12 34.00 6.58 4.27
C ILE A 12 32.71 6.65 5.09
N GLU A 13 32.78 7.17 6.32
CA GLU A 13 31.60 7.32 7.17
C GLU A 13 30.58 8.29 6.56
N ALA A 14 31.03 9.43 6.03
CA ALA A 14 30.16 10.38 5.35
C ALA A 14 29.45 9.75 4.15
N LYS A 15 30.16 8.97 3.32
CA LYS A 15 29.57 8.27 2.17
C LYS A 15 28.64 7.15 2.59
N PHE A 16 29.02 6.37 3.60
CA PHE A 16 28.18 5.29 4.13
C PHE A 16 26.86 5.84 4.68
N ARG A 17 26.94 6.90 5.50
CA ARG A 17 25.77 7.56 6.08
C ARG A 17 24.87 8.18 5.02
N ALA A 18 25.45 8.78 3.97
CA ALA A 18 24.69 9.28 2.84
C ALA A 18 23.96 8.15 2.09
N LEU A 19 24.63 7.02 1.84
CA LEU A 19 24.01 5.85 1.19
C LEU A 19 22.90 5.24 2.05
N THR A 20 23.09 5.14 3.37
CA THR A 20 22.05 4.64 4.28
C THR A 20 20.83 5.54 4.29
N SER A 21 21.01 6.86 4.40
CA SER A 21 19.88 7.82 4.35
C SER A 21 19.08 7.67 3.05
N ASP A 22 19.77 7.57 1.92
CA ASP A 22 19.16 7.38 0.61
C ASP A 22 18.37 6.06 0.48
N VAL A 23 18.82 5.02 1.17
CA VAL A 23 18.16 3.70 1.21
C VAL A 23 16.94 3.76 2.14
N ASP A 24 17.07 4.39 3.29
CA ASP A 24 15.97 4.54 4.26
C ASP A 24 14.83 5.38 3.66
N ASP A 25 15.15 6.49 2.99
CA ASP A 25 14.16 7.32 2.29
C ASP A 25 13.41 6.55 1.20
N ARG A 26 14.13 5.72 0.43
CA ARG A 26 13.51 4.83 -0.58
C ARG A 26 12.66 3.74 0.05
N ALA A 27 13.13 3.16 1.16
CA ALA A 27 12.39 2.13 1.87
C ALA A 27 11.09 2.69 2.46
N ASP A 28 11.11 3.89 3.03
CA ASP A 28 9.93 4.53 3.60
C ASP A 28 8.93 4.96 2.52
N ALA A 29 9.40 5.49 1.39
CA ALA A 29 8.55 5.74 0.23
C ALA A 29 7.91 4.44 -0.32
N ALA A 30 8.68 3.35 -0.38
CA ALA A 30 8.19 2.05 -0.82
C ALA A 30 7.15 1.46 0.16
N LYS A 31 7.37 1.58 1.48
CA LYS A 31 6.40 1.18 2.52
C LYS A 31 5.09 1.95 2.37
N GLY A 32 5.14 3.28 2.24
CA GLY A 32 3.93 4.10 2.07
C GLY A 32 3.15 3.75 0.81
N THR A 33 3.86 3.51 -0.30
CA THR A 33 3.25 3.05 -1.56
C THR A 33 2.61 1.66 -1.40
N ALA A 34 3.32 0.71 -0.79
CA ALA A 34 2.83 -0.64 -0.57
C ALA A 34 1.57 -0.67 0.32
N VAL A 35 1.55 0.09 1.42
CA VAL A 35 0.39 0.21 2.31
C VAL A 35 -0.81 0.80 1.56
N THR A 36 -0.59 1.84 0.76
CA THR A 36 -1.66 2.48 -0.02
C THR A 36 -2.26 1.50 -1.04
N VAL A 37 -1.42 0.79 -1.80
CA VAL A 37 -1.88 -0.22 -2.78
C VAL A 37 -2.64 -1.35 -2.08
N ALA A 38 -2.13 -1.85 -0.96
CA ALA A 38 -2.80 -2.90 -0.18
C ALA A 38 -4.19 -2.45 0.31
N ALA A 39 -4.31 -1.21 0.81
CA ALA A 39 -5.58 -0.65 1.26
C ALA A 39 -6.60 -0.53 0.11
N VAL A 40 -6.16 -0.08 -1.06
CA VAL A 40 -7.03 0.00 -2.26
C VAL A 40 -7.53 -1.38 -2.68
N ILE A 41 -6.64 -2.38 -2.72
CA ILE A 41 -7.02 -3.76 -3.07
C ILE A 41 -8.03 -4.30 -2.04
N ALA A 42 -7.78 -4.11 -0.74
CA ALA A 42 -8.69 -4.56 0.31
C ALA A 42 -10.08 -3.92 0.17
N ALA A 43 -10.16 -2.61 -0.06
CA ALA A 43 -11.42 -1.92 -0.29
C ALA A 43 -12.16 -2.44 -1.53
N ALA A 44 -11.44 -2.66 -2.63
CA ALA A 44 -12.01 -3.21 -3.86
C ALA A 44 -12.60 -4.62 -3.64
N VAL A 45 -11.91 -5.47 -2.87
CA VAL A 45 -12.42 -6.80 -2.49
C VAL A 45 -13.71 -6.70 -1.69
N VAL A 46 -13.76 -5.85 -0.66
CA VAL A 46 -14.97 -5.65 0.16
C VAL A 46 -16.15 -5.20 -0.71
N VAL A 47 -15.93 -4.21 -1.58
CA VAL A 47 -16.97 -3.74 -2.52
C VAL A 47 -17.39 -4.86 -3.46
N GLY A 48 -16.45 -5.62 -4.02
CA GLY A 48 -16.72 -6.75 -4.89
C GLY A 48 -17.62 -7.81 -4.22
N VAL A 49 -17.26 -8.25 -3.01
CA VAL A 49 -18.05 -9.22 -2.25
C VAL A 49 -19.44 -8.66 -1.91
N PHE A 50 -19.54 -7.39 -1.49
CA PHE A 50 -20.81 -6.75 -1.20
C PHE A 50 -21.74 -6.71 -2.42
N LEU A 51 -21.24 -6.33 -3.60
CA LEU A 51 -22.03 -6.27 -4.83
C LEU A 51 -22.49 -7.67 -5.28
N LEU A 52 -21.62 -8.67 -5.15
CA LEU A 52 -21.96 -10.07 -5.42
C LEU A 52 -23.05 -10.57 -4.46
N GLY A 53 -22.99 -10.21 -3.18
CA GLY A 53 -24.03 -10.52 -2.20
C GLY A 53 -25.34 -9.79 -2.49
N ARG A 54 -25.28 -8.48 -2.75
CA ARG A 54 -26.46 -7.65 -3.01
C ARG A 54 -27.22 -8.08 -4.27
N SER A 55 -26.51 -8.41 -5.35
CA SER A 55 -27.15 -8.89 -6.57
C SER A 55 -27.88 -10.22 -6.37
N ARG A 56 -27.28 -11.14 -5.60
CA ARG A 56 -27.90 -12.42 -5.24
C ARG A 56 -29.09 -12.26 -4.30
N GLY A 57 -28.98 -11.36 -3.31
CA GLY A 57 -30.05 -11.09 -2.35
C GLY A 57 -31.31 -10.55 -3.02
N ARG A 58 -31.17 -9.59 -3.94
CA ARG A 58 -32.33 -9.04 -4.70
C ARG A 58 -33.06 -10.11 -5.53
N LYS A 59 -32.33 -11.06 -6.11
CA LYS A 59 -32.93 -12.13 -6.94
C LYS A 59 -33.70 -13.17 -6.10
N LYS A 60 -33.42 -13.27 -4.80
CA LYS A 60 -33.99 -14.28 -3.89
C LYS A 60 -34.99 -13.68 -2.89
N THR A 61 -35.43 -12.44 -3.10
CA THR A 61 -36.40 -11.81 -2.21
C THR A 61 -37.76 -12.48 -2.34
N THR A 62 -38.25 -13.08 -1.26
CA THR A 62 -39.64 -13.53 -1.13
C THR A 62 -40.54 -12.32 -0.88
N VAL A 63 -41.50 -12.10 -1.77
CA VAL A 63 -42.55 -11.10 -1.58
C VAL A 63 -43.67 -11.77 -0.79
N ILE A 64 -43.99 -11.24 0.39
CA ILE A 64 -45.16 -11.68 1.16
C ILE A 64 -46.20 -10.58 1.11
N GLU A 65 -47.34 -10.87 0.50
CA GLU A 65 -48.51 -10.02 0.57
C GLU A 65 -49.15 -10.16 1.94
N VAL A 66 -49.09 -9.10 2.76
CA VAL A 66 -49.78 -9.05 4.04
C VAL A 66 -51.26 -8.81 3.77
N ARG A 67 -52.05 -9.89 3.82
CA ARG A 67 -53.50 -9.78 3.74
C ARG A 67 -54.04 -9.45 5.13
N ARG A 68 -54.59 -8.24 5.30
CA ARG A 68 -55.38 -7.92 6.49
C ARG A 68 -56.72 -8.65 6.37
N PHE A 69 -57.05 -9.44 7.39
CA PHE A 69 -58.39 -10.01 7.58
C PHE A 69 -59.22 -9.06 8.44
#